data_AF-A0A2S2NJD8-F1
#
_entry.id   AF-A0A2S2NJD8-F1
#
_cell.length_a   1.000
_cell.length_b   1.000
_cell.length_c   1.000
_cell.angle_alpha   90.00
_cell.angle_beta   90.00
_cell.angle_gamma   90.00
#
_symmetry.space_group_name_H-M   'P 1'
#
loop_
_entity.id
_entity.type
_entity.pdbx_description
1 polymer ?
#
loop_
_entity_poly.entity_id
_entity_poly.type
_entity_poly.pdbx_seq_one_letter_code
_entity_poly.pdbx_strand_id
1 'polypeptide(L)'
;MTPLLNPLTASEKKYQKSQIGTRNIIERVFGILKRRFPALALGIRTKLTTTMAIIVAAAVLHNILRIHNDPMPQDDSDEINPEIFHELPVLPARQVGNVYRTHLINTIFSSDD
;
A
#
# COMPACT_ATOMS: atom_id res chain seq x y z
N MET A 1 -0.42 8.63 4.73
CA MET A 1 0.20 9.62 5.63
C MET A 1 1.59 9.98 5.14
N THR A 2 1.99 11.25 5.19
CA THR A 2 3.34 11.69 4.79
C THR A 2 4.33 11.38 5.91
N PRO A 3 5.53 10.85 5.61
CA PRO A 3 6.65 10.75 6.54
C PRO A 3 6.93 12.06 7.28
N LEU A 4 7.45 11.97 8.51
CA LEU A 4 8.02 13.13 9.19
C LEU A 4 9.33 13.53 8.50
N LEU A 5 9.50 14.82 8.19
CA LEU A 5 10.70 15.34 7.54
C LEU A 5 11.93 15.21 8.45
N ASN A 6 11.74 15.44 9.75
CA ASN A 6 12.79 15.33 10.76
C ASN A 6 12.20 14.85 12.10
N PRO A 7 12.16 13.54 12.37
CA PRO A 7 11.69 13.00 13.65
C PRO A 7 12.74 13.22 14.75
N LEU A 8 12.43 14.10 15.70
CA LEU A 8 13.36 14.51 16.76
C LEU A 8 13.12 13.72 18.05
N THR A 9 11.85 13.58 18.45
CA THR A 9 11.46 12.91 19.70
C THR A 9 11.46 11.39 19.57
N ALA A 10 11.55 10.69 20.70
CA ALA A 10 11.47 9.22 20.72
C ALA A 10 10.13 8.72 20.14
N SER A 11 9.02 9.38 20.49
CA SER A 11 7.68 9.08 19.98
C SER A 11 7.56 9.26 18.48
N GLU A 12 8.12 10.34 17.93
CA GLU A 12 8.18 10.57 16.49
C GLU A 12 8.99 9.49 15.76
N LYS A 13 10.13 9.07 16.33
CA LYS A 13 10.95 7.98 15.78
C LYS A 13 10.21 6.64 15.83
N LYS A 14 9.51 6.33 16.93
CA LYS A 14 8.69 5.11 17.08
C LYS A 14 7.55 5.09 16.05
N TYR A 15 6.81 6.19 15.93
CA TYR A 15 5.78 6.38 14.91
C TYR A 15 6.34 6.20 13.49
N GLN A 16 7.44 6.88 13.16
CA GLN A 16 8.05 6.84 11.84
C GLN A 16 8.51 5.42 11.48
N LYS A 17 9.14 4.70 12.42
CA LYS A 17 9.56 3.31 12.24
C LYS A 17 8.36 2.39 11.97
N SER A 18 7.31 2.49 12.76
CA SER A 18 6.08 1.71 12.56
C SER A 18 5.39 2.03 11.23
N GLN A 19 5.37 3.30 10.84
CA GLN A 19 4.81 3.74 9.57
C GLN A 19 5.60 3.17 8.37
N ILE A 20 6.93 3.27 8.38
CA ILE A 20 7.80 2.72 7.34
C ILE A 20 7.61 1.20 7.26
N GLY A 21 7.66 0.50 8.39
CA GLY A 21 7.50 -0.95 8.42
C GLY A 21 6.17 -1.41 7.80
N THR A 22 5.07 -0.75 8.18
CA THR A 22 3.74 -1.03 7.64
C THR A 22 3.69 -0.76 6.13
N ARG A 23 4.23 0.38 5.68
CA ARG A 23 4.24 0.76 4.26
C ARG A 23 5.02 -0.26 3.42
N ASN A 24 6.22 -0.66 3.86
CA ASN A 24 7.04 -1.62 3.14
C ASN A 24 6.32 -2.96 2.95
N ILE A 25 5.60 -3.44 3.98
CA ILE A 25 4.83 -4.69 3.89
C ILE A 25 3.70 -4.53 2.86
N ILE A 26 2.92 -3.45 2.95
CA ILE A 26 1.78 -3.21 2.05
C ILE A 26 2.23 -3.03 0.60
N GLU A 27 3.30 -2.25 0.36
CA GLU A 27 3.87 -2.08 -0.97
C GLU A 27 4.35 -3.41 -1.56
N ARG A 28 5.00 -4.25 -0.75
CA ARG A 28 5.43 -5.59 -1.18
C ARG A 28 4.24 -6.49 -1.53
N VAL A 29 3.17 -6.45 -0.72
CA VAL A 29 1.93 -7.21 -0.99
C VAL A 29 1.28 -6.74 -2.29
N PHE A 30 1.21 -5.43 -2.53
CA PHE A 30 0.69 -4.89 -3.78
C PHE A 30 1.54 -5.28 -4.99
N GLY A 31 2.88 -5.26 -4.87
CA GLY A 31 3.76 -5.76 -5.92
C GLY A 31 3.49 -7.23 -6.26
N ILE A 32 3.36 -8.07 -5.23
CA ILE A 32 3.04 -9.50 -5.39
C ILE A 32 1.69 -9.70 -6.10
N LEU A 33 0.64 -9.00 -5.65
CA LEU A 33 -0.70 -9.12 -6.22
C LEU A 33 -0.77 -8.62 -7.66
N LYS A 34 -0.10 -7.50 -7.97
CA LYS A 34 -0.04 -6.93 -9.33
C LYS A 34 0.70 -7.84 -10.30
N ARG A 35 1.83 -8.41 -9.89
CA ARG A 35 2.58 -9.38 -10.70
C ARG A 35 1.77 -10.64 -10.97
N ARG A 36 1.12 -11.18 -9.94
CA ARG A 36 0.36 -12.42 -10.07
C ARG A 36 -0.97 -12.23 -10.82
N PHE A 37 -1.60 -11.07 -10.67
CA PHE A 37 -2.87 -10.74 -11.31
C PHE A 37 -2.73 -9.41 -12.06
N PRO A 38 -2.27 -9.44 -13.33
CA PRO A 38 -2.00 -8.23 -14.12
C PRO A 38 -3.17 -7.27 -14.25
N ALA A 39 -4.41 -7.74 -14.09
CA ALA A 39 -5.61 -6.90 -14.01
C ALA A 39 -5.51 -5.80 -12.93
N LEU A 40 -4.79 -6.05 -11.83
CA LEU A 40 -4.54 -5.08 -10.77
C LEU A 40 -3.45 -4.04 -11.11
N ALA A 41 -2.60 -4.35 -12.10
CA ALA A 41 -1.56 -3.44 -12.59
C ALA A 41 -2.09 -2.55 -13.73
N LEU A 42 -2.77 -3.16 -14.71
CA LEU A 42 -3.24 -2.50 -15.94
C LEU A 42 -4.53 -1.70 -15.75
N GLY A 43 -5.21 -1.90 -14.63
CA GLY A 43 -6.49 -1.26 -14.32
C GLY A 43 -7.69 -2.12 -14.72
N ILE A 44 -8.77 -1.95 -13.96
CA ILE A 44 -10.00 -2.74 -14.09
C ILE A 44 -11.11 -1.84 -14.63
N ARG A 45 -11.66 -2.18 -15.79
CA ARG A 45 -12.75 -1.44 -16.44
C ARG A 45 -14.13 -2.03 -16.11
N THR A 46 -14.43 -2.16 -14.82
CA THR A 46 -15.73 -2.66 -14.33
C THR A 46 -16.41 -1.63 -13.43
N LYS A 47 -17.69 -1.86 -13.12
CA LYS A 47 -18.40 -1.07 -12.09
C LYS A 47 -17.62 -1.14 -10.77
N LEU A 48 -17.63 -0.06 -9.98
CA LEU A 48 -16.87 0.05 -8.73
C LEU A 48 -17.11 -1.14 -7.78
N THR A 49 -18.36 -1.56 -7.63
CA THR A 49 -18.75 -2.72 -6.81
C THR A 49 -18.08 -4.01 -7.28
N THR A 50 -18.00 -4.23 -8.59
CA THR A 50 -17.33 -5.37 -9.21
C THR A 50 -15.81 -5.25 -9.05
N THR A 51 -15.24 -4.06 -9.22
CA THR A 51 -13.81 -3.82 -9.02
C THR A 51 -13.38 -4.19 -7.59
N MET A 52 -14.17 -3.83 -6.58
CA MET A 52 -13.91 -4.22 -5.19
C MET A 52 -13.97 -5.73 -5.01
N ALA A 53 -14.96 -6.41 -5.61
CA ALA A 53 -15.06 -7.86 -5.58
C ALA A 53 -13.86 -8.53 -6.24
N ILE A 54 -13.36 -8.00 -7.36
CA ILE A 54 -12.16 -8.50 -8.05
C ILE A 54 -10.93 -8.38 -7.15
N ILE A 55 -10.74 -7.24 -6.46
CA ILE A 55 -9.61 -7.04 -5.54
C ILE A 55 -9.65 -8.07 -4.41
N VAL A 56 -10.83 -8.30 -3.80
CA VAL A 56 -10.99 -9.30 -2.74
C VAL A 56 -10.74 -10.71 -3.28
N ALA A 57 -11.32 -11.05 -4.44
CA ALA A 57 -11.13 -12.35 -5.07
C ALA A 57 -9.65 -12.63 -5.38
N ALA A 58 -8.90 -11.63 -5.85
CA ALA A 58 -7.46 -11.75 -6.08
C ALA A 58 -6.68 -12.05 -4.79
N ALA A 59 -7.03 -11.41 -3.67
CA ALA A 59 -6.41 -11.69 -2.38
C ALA A 59 -6.74 -13.10 -1.86
N VAL A 60 -7.99 -13.53 -1.99
CA VAL A 60 -8.42 -14.89 -1.61
C VAL A 60 -7.71 -15.93 -2.47
N LEU A 61 -7.69 -15.73 -3.79
CA LEU A 61 -7.04 -16.63 -4.73
C LEU A 61 -5.53 -16.69 -4.47
N HIS A 62 -4.89 -15.56 -4.17
CA HIS A 62 -3.48 -15.55 -3.76
C HIS A 62 -3.22 -16.46 -2.55
N ASN A 63 -4.09 -16.41 -1.53
CA ASN A 63 -3.94 -17.24 -0.34
C ASN A 63 -4.09 -18.73 -0.67
N ILE A 64 -5.07 -19.09 -1.51
CA ILE A 64 -5.27 -20.47 -1.99
C ILE A 64 -4.02 -20.95 -2.74
N LEU A 65 -3.53 -20.16 -3.70
CA LEU A 65 -2.34 -20.48 -4.48
C LEU A 65 -1.09 -20.64 -3.59
N ARG A 66 -0.95 -19.82 -2.54
CA ARG A 66 0.12 -19.99 -1.55
C ARG A 66 0.02 -21.31 -0.78
N ILE A 67 -1.18 -21.74 -0.38
CA ILE A 67 -1.40 -23.03 0.29
C ILE A 67 -0.98 -24.18 -0.64
N HIS A 68 -1.24 -24.04 -1.94
CA HIS A 68 -0.88 -25.04 -2.95
C HIS A 68 0.57 -24.94 -3.45
N ASN A 69 1.40 -24.06 -2.88
CA ASN A 69 2.78 -23.78 -3.34
C ASN A 69 2.87 -23.45 -4.84
N ASP A 70 1.86 -22.78 -5.37
CA ASP A 70 1.84 -22.35 -6.77
C ASP A 70 2.95 -21.32 -7.01
N PRO A 71 3.86 -21.56 -7.98
CA PRO A 71 5.00 -20.70 -8.21
C PRO A 71 4.56 -19.29 -8.63
N MET A 72 5.37 -18.30 -8.31
CA MET A 72 5.10 -16.95 -8.79
C MET A 72 5.38 -16.85 -10.29
N PRO A 73 4.51 -16.21 -11.08
CA PRO A 73 4.84 -15.86 -12.46
C PRO A 73 6.15 -15.07 -12.51
N GLN A 74 6.90 -15.24 -13.62
CA GLN A 74 8.04 -14.39 -13.90
C GLN A 74 7.59 -12.93 -14.00
N ASP A 75 8.49 -12.02 -13.62
CA ASP A 75 8.18 -10.60 -13.61
C ASP A 75 8.45 -10.03 -15.00
N ASP A 76 7.47 -10.17 -15.90
CA ASP A 76 7.55 -9.63 -17.26
C ASP A 76 7.16 -8.14 -17.29
N SER A 77 7.26 -7.44 -16.15
CA SER A 77 6.87 -6.04 -15.97
C SER A 77 7.62 -5.07 -16.89
N ASP A 78 8.74 -5.50 -17.48
CA ASP A 78 9.50 -4.74 -18.48
C ASP A 78 8.73 -4.58 -19.81
N GLU A 79 7.66 -5.36 -20.05
CA GLU A 79 6.81 -5.26 -21.24
C GLU A 79 5.58 -4.35 -21.07
N ILE A 80 5.28 -3.89 -19.84
CA ILE A 80 4.14 -3.02 -19.58
C ILE A 80 4.56 -1.58 -19.88
N ASN A 81 4.06 -1.02 -20.98
CA ASN A 81 4.30 0.39 -21.35
C ASN A 81 3.95 1.30 -20.15
N PRO A 82 4.93 2.07 -19.59
CA PRO A 82 4.68 2.95 -18.46
C PRO A 82 3.63 4.03 -18.74
N GLU A 83 3.34 4.34 -20.01
CA GLU A 83 2.26 5.25 -20.40
C GLU A 83 0.84 4.73 -20.11
N ILE A 84 0.67 3.43 -19.80
CA ILE A 84 -0.63 2.87 -19.42
C ILE A 84 -1.02 3.29 -17.99
N PHE A 85 -0.05 3.63 -17.13
CA PHE A 85 -0.32 4.10 -15.78
C PHE A 85 -0.79 5.56 -15.82
N HIS A 86 -2.10 5.77 -15.90
CA HIS A 86 -2.69 7.10 -15.70
C HIS A 86 -2.36 7.61 -14.29
N GLU A 87 -1.54 8.67 -14.20
CA GLU A 87 -1.33 9.38 -12.94
C GLU A 87 -2.66 10.01 -12.49
N LEU A 88 -3.13 9.61 -11.30
CA LEU A 88 -4.26 10.27 -10.66
C LEU A 88 -3.80 11.63 -10.10
N PRO A 89 -4.59 12.71 -10.28
CA PRO A 89 -4.24 14.02 -9.75
C PRO A 89 -4.13 13.96 -8.22
N VAL A 90 -2.97 14.37 -7.70
CA VAL A 90 -2.71 14.46 -6.26
C VAL A 90 -3.49 15.65 -5.68
N LEU A 91 -4.58 15.38 -4.98
CA LEU A 91 -5.35 16.42 -4.29
C LEU A 91 -4.52 17.04 -3.14
N PRO A 92 -4.48 18.38 -2.98
CA PRO A 92 -3.72 19.04 -1.93
C PRO A 92 -4.43 18.91 -0.56
N ALA A 93 -4.23 17.79 0.14
CA ALA A 93 -4.76 17.58 1.50
C ALA A 93 -3.65 17.72 2.56
N ARG A 94 -3.10 18.93 2.75
CA ARG A 94 -1.90 19.11 3.60
C ARG A 94 -2.16 19.45 5.08
N GLN A 95 -3.26 20.13 5.42
CA GLN A 95 -3.45 20.64 6.79
C GLN A 95 -4.06 19.61 7.74
N VAL A 96 -5.13 18.93 7.34
CA VAL A 96 -5.83 17.94 8.18
C VAL A 96 -4.92 16.77 8.55
N GLY A 97 -4.13 16.27 7.60
CA GLY A 97 -3.23 15.12 7.81
C GLY A 97 -2.13 15.36 8.85
N ASN A 98 -1.74 16.62 9.09
CA ASN A 98 -0.74 16.95 10.10
C ASN A 98 -1.30 16.84 11.52
N VAL A 99 -2.52 17.34 11.73
CA VAL A 99 -3.19 17.31 13.04
C VAL A 99 -3.40 15.86 13.51
N TYR A 100 -3.92 14.99 12.64
CA TYR A 100 -4.12 13.58 12.96
C TYR A 100 -2.82 12.84 13.24
N ARG A 101 -1.75 13.14 12.50
CA ARG A 101 -0.43 12.55 12.74
C ARG A 101 0.10 12.95 14.12
N THR A 102 0.06 14.24 14.45
CA THR A 102 0.51 14.75 15.75
C THR A 102 -0.30 14.13 16.88
N HIS A 103 -1.62 14.03 16.72
CA HIS A 103 -2.47 13.36 17.70
C HIS A 103 -2.03 11.90 17.93
N LEU A 104 -1.88 11.11 16.86
CA LEU A 104 -1.43 9.71 16.96
C LEU A 104 -0.08 9.56 17.65
N ILE A 105 0.90 10.40 17.30
CA ILE A 105 2.22 10.39 17.94
C ILE A 105 2.07 10.60 19.43
N ASN A 106 1.25 11.57 19.83
CA ASN A 106 1.08 11.96 21.23
C ASN A 106 0.21 11.01 22.06
N THR A 107 -0.73 10.28 21.46
CA THR A 107 -1.61 9.35 22.20
C THR A 107 -1.16 7.90 22.14
N ILE A 108 -0.59 7.45 21.01
CA ILE A 108 -0.25 6.03 20.79
C ILE A 108 1.26 5.79 20.94
N PHE A 109 2.09 6.75 20.59
CA PHE A 109 3.55 6.59 20.55
C PHE A 109 4.29 7.33 21.67
N SER A 110 3.57 8.00 22.58
CA SER A 110 4.15 8.71 23.74
C SER A 110 4.30 7.87 25.01
N SER A 111 3.73 6.67 25.07
CA SER A 111 3.88 5.77 26.20
C SER A 111 5.14 4.92 26.07
N ASP A 112 5.92 4.91 27.15
CA ASP A 112 7.07 4.02 27.37
C ASP A 112 6.56 2.63 27.77
N ASP A 113 6.27 1.78 26.79
CA ASP A 113 6.33 0.32 26.94
C ASP A 113 7.76 -0.15 26.62
#